data_AF-I3Y581-F1
#
_entry.id   AF-I3Y581-F1
#
_cell.length_a   1.000
_cell.length_b   1.000
_cell.length_c   1.000
_cell.angle_alpha   90.00
_cell.angle_beta   90.00
_cell.angle_gamma   90.00
#
_symmetry.space_group_name_H-M   'P 1'
#
loop_
_entity.id
_entity.type
_entity.pdbx_description
1 polymer ?
#
loop_
_entity_poly.entity_id
_entity_poly.type
_entity_poly.pdbx_seq_one_letter_code
_entity_poly.pdbx_strand_id
1 'polypeptide(L)'
;MSSPSSAPGRSSRALAITLTLGAASALLYLLLFLFADRLNEIATATRDGEKLYALIPLAVAMVFSFVHGAFTGHFWDLLGLRAKK
;
A
#
# COMPACT_ATOMS: atom_id res chain seq x y z
N MET A 1 -4.63 -40.13 10.23
CA MET A 1 -4.80 -38.67 10.11
C MET A 1 -3.43 -38.06 9.94
N SER A 2 -2.99 -37.85 8.70
CA SER A 2 -1.69 -37.29 8.35
C SER A 2 -1.86 -35.80 8.07
N SER A 3 -1.26 -34.96 8.92
CA SER A 3 -1.21 -33.50 8.73
C SER A 3 -0.50 -33.15 7.41
N PRO A 4 -0.96 -32.16 6.64
CA PRO A 4 -0.21 -31.70 5.48
C PRO A 4 1.03 -30.95 5.95
N SER A 5 2.20 -31.49 5.64
CA SER A 5 3.49 -30.80 5.76
C SER A 5 3.43 -29.51 4.95
N SER A 6 3.59 -28.37 5.62
CA SER A 6 3.71 -27.07 4.97
C SER A 6 5.02 -27.03 4.18
N ALA A 7 4.92 -27.00 2.85
CA ALA A 7 6.09 -26.96 1.97
C ALA A 7 7.00 -25.77 2.33
N PRO A 8 8.30 -25.98 2.61
CA PRO A 8 9.19 -24.99 3.22
C PRO A 8 9.40 -23.70 2.38
N GLY A 9 9.05 -23.70 1.09
CA GLY A 9 9.18 -22.53 0.22
C GLY A 9 8.00 -21.54 0.25
N ARG A 10 6.81 -21.93 0.75
CA ARG A 10 5.61 -21.07 0.66
C ARG A 10 5.62 -19.93 1.68
N SER A 11 6.13 -20.19 2.89
CA SER A 11 6.18 -19.20 3.98
C SER A 11 7.26 -18.14 3.74
N SER A 12 8.46 -18.54 3.32
CA SER A 12 9.56 -17.60 3.01
C SER A 12 9.19 -16.63 1.88
N ARG A 13 8.53 -17.13 0.83
CA ARG A 13 8.02 -16.29 -0.25
C ARG A 13 6.96 -15.29 0.23
N ALA A 14 6.02 -15.73 1.07
CA ALA A 14 4.99 -14.86 1.62
C ALA A 14 5.61 -13.75 2.50
N LEU A 15 6.60 -14.09 3.32
CA LEU A 15 7.35 -13.14 4.13
C LEU A 15 8.08 -12.10 3.26
N ALA A 16 8.79 -12.54 2.22
CA ALA A 16 9.50 -11.65 1.31
C ALA A 16 8.54 -10.67 0.59
N ILE A 17 7.37 -11.15 0.17
CA ILE A 17 6.33 -10.30 -0.46
C ILE A 17 5.83 -9.26 0.54
N THR A 18 5.45 -9.67 1.77
CA THR A 18 4.95 -8.74 2.79
C THR A 18 5.98 -7.68 3.15
N LEU A 19 7.26 -8.07 3.31
CA LEU A 19 8.34 -7.12 3.62
C LEU A 19 8.56 -6.13 2.47
N THR A 20 8.54 -6.61 1.22
CA THR A 20 8.69 -5.74 0.04
C THR A 20 7.55 -4.75 -0.07
N LEU A 21 6.31 -5.20 0.11
CA LEU A 21 5.12 -4.33 0.10
C LEU A 21 5.13 -3.34 1.28
N GLY A 22 5.59 -3.78 2.46
CA GLY A 22 5.75 -2.91 3.63
C GLY A 22 6.80 -1.82 3.40
N ALA A 23 7.95 -2.19 2.83
CA ALA A 23 8.99 -1.23 2.46
C ALA A 23 8.51 -0.25 1.38
N ALA A 24 7.80 -0.74 0.37
CA ALA A 24 7.18 0.10 -0.66
C ALA A 24 6.14 1.06 -0.05
N SER A 25 5.29 0.59 0.88
CA SER A 25 4.32 1.43 1.59
C SER A 25 5.02 2.49 2.44
N ALA A 26 6.07 2.13 3.17
CA ALA A 26 6.85 3.08 3.97
C ALA A 26 7.53 4.14 3.10
N LEU A 27 8.10 3.73 1.96
CA LEU A 27 8.70 4.65 0.98
C LEU A 27 7.65 5.61 0.40
N LEU A 28 6.44 5.12 0.08
CA LEU A 28 5.36 5.99 -0.36
C LEU A 28 5.01 7.03 0.70
N TYR A 29 4.85 6.63 1.97
CA TYR A 29 4.61 7.59 3.06
C TYR A 29 5.75 8.60 3.20
N LEU A 30 7.01 8.15 3.12
CA LEU A 30 8.16 9.05 3.16
C LEU A 30 8.10 10.08 2.03
N LEU A 31 7.86 9.64 0.79
CA LEU A 31 7.72 10.53 -0.36
C LEU A 31 6.55 11.50 -0.19
N LEU A 32 5.40 11.01 0.28
CA LEU A 32 4.23 11.86 0.55
C LEU A 32 4.56 12.98 1.53
N PHE A 33 5.30 12.68 2.61
CA PHE A 33 5.74 13.70 3.56
C PHE A 33 6.78 14.65 2.98
N LEU A 34 7.74 14.15 2.20
CA LEU A 34 8.76 15.00 1.54
C LEU A 34 8.14 15.96 0.50
N PHE A 35 7.04 15.58 -0.13
CA PHE A 35 6.35 16.38 -1.15
C PHE A 35 5.00 16.94 -0.67
N ALA A 36 4.73 16.94 0.64
CA ALA A 36 3.45 17.32 1.21
C ALA A 36 3.07 18.76 0.86
N ASP A 37 4.01 19.70 0.97
CA ASP A 37 3.80 21.10 0.64
C ASP A 37 3.40 21.27 -0.83
N ARG A 38 4.12 20.61 -1.74
CA ARG A 38 3.82 20.63 -3.18
C ARG A 38 2.46 20.00 -3.52
N LEU A 39 2.08 18.91 -2.85
CA LEU A 39 0.77 18.31 -3.04
C LEU A 39 -0.36 19.21 -2.51
N ASN A 40 -0.12 19.94 -1.42
CA ASN A 40 -1.06 20.92 -0.88
C ASN A 40 -1.23 22.12 -1.82
N GLU A 41 -0.14 22.61 -2.43
CA GLU A 41 -0.18 23.66 -3.46
C GLU A 41 -1.05 23.22 -4.66
N ILE A 42 -0.81 22.02 -5.19
CA ILE A 42 -1.58 21.44 -6.31
C ILE A 42 -3.06 21.25 -5.92
N ALA A 43 -3.33 20.76 -4.72
CA ALA A 43 -4.69 20.60 -4.21
C ALA A 43 -5.40 21.96 -4.05
N THR A 44 -4.68 23.00 -3.67
CA THR A 44 -5.22 24.36 -3.53
C THR A 44 -5.50 24.98 -4.89
N ALA A 45 -4.60 24.83 -5.86
CA ALA A 45 -4.80 25.28 -7.25
C ALA A 45 -6.05 24.67 -7.91
N THR A 46 -6.49 23.50 -7.44
CA THR A 46 -7.74 22.87 -7.88
C THR A 46 -8.97 23.72 -7.51
N ARG A 47 -8.92 24.46 -6.40
CA ARG A 47 -10.00 25.38 -5.95
C ARG A 47 -10.06 26.65 -6.78
N ASP A 48 -8.92 27.08 -7.32
CA ASP A 48 -8.78 28.35 -8.06
C ASP A 48 -9.19 28.24 -9.55
N GLY A 49 -9.63 27.06 -10.01
CA GLY A 49 -10.30 26.88 -11.30
C GLY A 49 -9.72 25.78 -12.17
N GLU A 50 -8.48 25.34 -11.93
CA GLU A 50 -7.83 24.28 -12.70
C GLU A 50 -8.18 22.89 -12.15
N LYS A 51 -9.43 22.48 -12.37
CA LYS A 51 -10.02 21.23 -11.86
C LYS A 51 -9.26 19.95 -12.25
N LEU A 52 -8.47 19.99 -13.33
CA LEU A 52 -7.68 18.84 -13.78
C LEU A 52 -6.57 18.47 -12.78
N TYR A 53 -6.09 19.43 -11.98
CA TYR A 53 -5.09 19.16 -10.95
C TYR A 53 -5.60 18.27 -9.80
N ALA A 54 -6.93 18.14 -9.63
CA ALA A 54 -7.53 17.20 -8.68
C ALA A 54 -7.11 15.75 -8.95
N LEU A 55 -6.78 15.42 -10.20
CA LEU A 55 -6.38 14.08 -10.60
C LEU A 55 -5.06 13.64 -9.96
N ILE A 56 -4.18 14.59 -9.62
CA ILE A 56 -2.88 14.29 -9.03
C ILE A 56 -3.03 13.71 -7.61
N PRO A 57 -3.64 14.41 -6.63
CA PRO A 57 -3.85 13.85 -5.30
C PRO A 57 -4.75 12.61 -5.32
N LEU A 58 -5.71 12.54 -6.25
CA LEU A 58 -6.52 11.33 -6.46
C LEU A 58 -5.67 10.13 -6.90
N ALA A 59 -4.80 10.31 -7.90
CA ALA A 59 -3.92 9.26 -8.37
C ALA A 59 -2.95 8.80 -7.26
N VAL A 60 -2.41 9.75 -6.48
CA VAL A 60 -1.59 9.42 -5.31
C VAL A 60 -2.37 8.58 -4.31
N ALA A 61 -3.60 8.98 -3.96
CA ALA A 61 -4.46 8.21 -3.04
C ALA A 61 -4.76 6.79 -3.57
N MET A 62 -4.95 6.62 -4.88
CA MET A 62 -5.16 5.31 -5.52
C MET A 62 -3.91 4.42 -5.44
N VAL A 63 -2.73 4.97 -5.69
CA VAL A 63 -1.45 4.23 -5.55
C VAL A 63 -1.26 3.77 -4.11
N PHE A 64 -1.51 4.65 -3.14
CA PHE A 64 -1.46 4.30 -1.72
C PHE A 64 -2.44 3.19 -1.37
N SER A 65 -3.70 3.32 -1.79
CA SER A 65 -4.74 2.32 -1.52
C SER A 65 -4.37 0.94 -2.06
N PHE A 66 -3.78 0.89 -3.26
CA PHE A 66 -3.34 -0.36 -3.86
C PHE A 66 -2.15 -0.98 -3.12
N VAL A 67 -1.07 -0.21 -2.91
CA VAL A 67 0.16 -0.74 -2.30
C VAL A 67 -0.02 -1.06 -0.82
N HIS A 68 -0.61 -0.14 -0.06
CA HIS A 68 -0.88 -0.35 1.37
C HIS A 68 -1.97 -1.41 1.59
N GLY A 69 -2.99 -1.45 0.72
CA GLY A 69 -4.01 -2.51 0.73
C GLY A 69 -3.42 -3.89 0.47
N ALA A 70 -2.53 -4.02 -0.52
CA ALA A 70 -1.83 -5.28 -0.79
C ALA A 70 -0.93 -5.68 0.40
N PHE A 71 -0.18 -4.73 0.98
CA PHE A 71 0.63 -4.96 2.17
C PHE A 71 -0.23 -5.49 3.32
N THR A 72 -1.30 -4.78 3.70
CA THR A 72 -2.15 -5.15 4.83
C THR A 72 -2.81 -6.51 4.63
N GLY A 73 -3.28 -6.83 3.42
CA GLY A 73 -3.81 -8.16 3.11
C GLY A 73 -2.78 -9.27 3.33
N HIS A 74 -1.57 -9.12 2.78
CA HIS A 74 -0.49 -10.07 2.98
C HIS A 74 0.01 -10.14 4.43
N PHE A 75 -0.01 -9.02 5.15
CA PHE A 75 0.36 -8.93 6.55
C PHE A 75 -0.62 -9.72 7.43
N TRP A 76 -1.92 -9.52 7.24
CA TRP A 76 -2.95 -10.28 7.96
C TRP A 76 -2.92 -11.77 7.60
N ASP A 77 -2.70 -12.11 6.32
CA ASP A 77 -2.50 -13.49 5.87
C ASP A 77 -1.30 -14.16 6.56
N LEU A 78 -0.18 -13.46 6.76
CA LEU A 78 0.99 -13.97 7.50
C LEU A 78 0.71 -14.16 9.00
N LEU A 79 -0.09 -13.28 9.60
CA LEU A 79 -0.51 -13.41 11.00
C LEU A 79 -1.58 -14.50 11.20
N GLY A 80 -2.07 -15.12 10.12
CA GLY A 80 -3.14 -16.11 10.17
C GLY A 80 -4.52 -15.51 10.41
N LEU A 81 -4.67 -14.19 10.31
CA LEU A 81 -5.91 -13.47 10.55
C LEU A 81 -6.63 -13.22 9.21
N ARG A 82 -7.25 -14.28 8.67
CA ARG A 82 -8.11 -14.15 7.48
C ARG A 82 -9.56 -13.89 7.86
N ALA A 83 -10.19 -12.93 7.19
CA ALA A 83 -11.65 -12.84 7.18
C ALA A 83 -12.21 -14.15 6.60
N LYS A 84 -13.25 -14.69 7.25
CA LYS A 84 -13.98 -15.85 6.75
C LYS A 84 -14.64 -15.46 5.44
N LYS A 85 -14.34 -16.22 4.38
CA LYS A 85 -14.92 -16.01 3.04
C LYS A 85 -16.41 -16.31 3.04
#